data_AF-A0A933IQS9-F1
#
_entry.id   AF-A0A933IQS9-F1
#
_cell.length_a   1.000
_cell.length_b   1.000
_cell.length_c   1.000
_cell.angle_alpha   90.00
_cell.angle_beta   90.00
_cell.angle_gamma   90.00
#
_symmetry.space_group_name_H-M   'P 1'
#
loop_
_entity.id
_entity.type
_entity.pdbx_description
1 polymer ?
#
loop_
_entity_poly.entity_id
_entity_poly.type
_entity_poly.pdbx_seq_one_letter_code
_entity_poly.pdbx_strand_id
1 'polypeptide(L)'
;MRYPAYPKYKESGVQWLGQLPEHWPITKMKYLFTCLGGGTPSKDNPEYWNGTIPWVSPKDMTVKTVYDTQDHITPMGLIDRTFRVSEENSSQLAGIT
;
A
#
# COMPACT_ATOMS: atom_id res chain seq x y z
N MET A 1 26.62 9.51 -5.08
CA MET A 1 26.82 8.60 -6.24
C MET A 1 25.98 9.12 -7.40
N ARG A 2 26.51 9.13 -8.64
CA ARG A 2 25.77 9.53 -9.84
C ARG A 2 25.66 8.32 -10.76
N TYR A 3 24.45 7.90 -11.06
CA TYR A 3 24.21 6.78 -11.98
C TYR A 3 24.52 7.21 -13.42
N PRO A 4 25.05 6.31 -14.28
CA PRO A 4 25.29 6.61 -15.69
C PRO A 4 23.96 6.83 -16.43
N ALA A 5 24.00 7.66 -17.47
CA ALA A 5 22.86 7.84 -18.37
C ALA A 5 22.58 6.57 -19.17
N TYR A 6 21.32 6.36 -19.54
CA TYR A 6 20.94 5.23 -20.40
C TYR A 6 21.38 5.49 -21.85
N PRO A 7 21.72 4.45 -22.62
CA PRO A 7 22.23 4.61 -23.98
C PRO A 7 21.16 5.14 -24.97
N LYS A 8 19.87 4.87 -24.72
CA LYS A 8 18.76 5.26 -25.59
C LYS A 8 17.50 5.55 -24.78
N TYR A 9 16.72 6.50 -25.30
CA TYR A 9 15.46 6.95 -24.71
C TYR A 9 14.35 6.94 -25.76
N LYS A 10 13.10 6.83 -25.29
CA LYS A 10 11.87 6.91 -26.09
C LYS A 10 10.90 7.89 -25.43
N GLU A 11 9.99 8.46 -26.23
CA GLU A 11 8.89 9.29 -25.71
C GLU A 11 7.93 8.45 -24.87
N SER A 12 7.57 8.92 -23.68
CA SER A 12 6.61 8.23 -22.80
C SER A 12 5.17 8.27 -23.32
N GLY A 13 4.85 9.23 -24.20
CA GLY A 13 3.47 9.53 -24.62
C GLY A 13 2.64 10.23 -23.54
N VAL A 14 3.25 10.63 -22.41
CA VAL A 14 2.61 11.33 -21.31
C VAL A 14 3.26 12.70 -21.14
N GLN A 15 2.48 13.77 -21.36
CA GLN A 15 2.98 15.15 -21.47
C GLN A 15 3.88 15.58 -20.30
N TRP A 16 3.56 15.17 -19.07
CA TRP A 16 4.30 15.57 -17.87
C TRP A 16 5.52 14.68 -17.57
N LEU A 17 5.66 13.52 -18.23
CA LEU A 17 6.69 12.51 -17.91
C LEU A 17 7.92 12.59 -18.83
N GLY A 18 7.76 13.09 -20.06
CA GLY A 18 8.86 13.28 -21.01
C GLY A 18 9.42 11.96 -21.55
N GLN A 19 10.75 11.84 -21.59
CA GLN A 19 11.46 10.69 -22.17
C GLN A 19 11.85 9.65 -21.11
N LEU A 20 11.77 8.37 -21.49
CA LEU A 20 12.10 7.22 -20.65
C LEU A 20 13.15 6.34 -21.34
N PRO A 21 13.93 5.54 -20.59
CA PRO A 21 14.85 4.58 -21.20
C PRO A 21 14.10 3.64 -22.16
N GLU A 22 14.68 3.38 -23.35
CA GLU A 22 13.98 2.68 -24.43
C GLU A 22 13.46 1.29 -24.01
N HIS A 23 14.23 0.58 -23.18
CA HIS A 23 13.93 -0.77 -22.71
C HIS A 23 12.87 -0.82 -21.58
N TRP A 24 12.43 0.30 -21.02
CA TRP A 24 11.42 0.29 -19.95
C TRP A 24 10.02 -0.02 -20.49
N PRO A 25 9.30 -1.01 -19.94
CA PRO A 25 7.91 -1.24 -20.29
C PRO A 25 7.02 -0.14 -19.72
N ILE A 26 5.99 0.26 -20.48
CA ILE A 26 4.96 1.19 -20.01
C ILE A 26 3.70 0.38 -19.76
N THR A 27 3.24 0.34 -18.52
CA THR A 27 2.01 -0.37 -18.13
C THR A 27 1.22 0.43 -17.13
N LYS A 28 -0.10 0.20 -17.09
CA LYS A 28 -0.98 0.84 -16.11
C LYS A 28 -0.87 0.11 -14.77
N MET A 29 -0.81 0.86 -13.68
CA MET A 29 -0.69 0.33 -12.31
C MET A 29 -1.72 -0.76 -12.00
N LYS A 30 -2.96 -0.61 -12.49
CA LYS A 30 -4.05 -1.58 -12.31
C LYS A 30 -3.79 -2.99 -12.88
N TYR A 31 -2.80 -3.15 -13.76
CA TYR A 31 -2.40 -4.44 -14.30
C TYR A 31 -1.27 -5.09 -13.50
N LEU A 32 -0.62 -4.35 -12.62
CA LEU A 32 0.48 -4.83 -11.78
C LEU A 32 0.03 -5.09 -10.34
N PHE A 33 -0.92 -4.29 -9.84
CA PHE A 33 -1.33 -4.33 -8.44
C PHE A 33 -2.84 -4.35 -8.31
N THR A 34 -3.32 -5.11 -7.33
CA THR A 34 -4.69 -5.03 -6.84
C THR A 34 -4.71 -4.07 -5.66
N CYS A 35 -5.23 -2.86 -5.86
CA CYS A 35 -5.42 -1.92 -4.77
C CYS A 35 -6.70 -2.27 -4.03
N LEU A 36 -6.58 -2.61 -2.75
CA LEU A 36 -7.71 -2.83 -1.86
C LEU A 36 -7.94 -1.56 -1.05
N GLY A 37 -9.21 -1.15 -0.90
CA GLY A 37 -9.56 -0.06 -0.02
C GLY A 37 -9.40 -0.49 1.44
N GLY A 38 -8.85 0.40 2.26
CA GLY A 38 -8.90 0.26 3.71
C GLY A 38 -10.26 0.65 4.28
N GLY A 39 -10.48 0.33 5.55
CA GLY A 39 -11.61 0.82 6.34
C GLY A 39 -11.12 1.26 7.70
N THR A 40 -11.76 2.27 8.30
CA THR A 40 -11.45 2.72 9.66
C THR A 40 -12.50 2.11 10.59
N PRO A 41 -12.13 1.16 11.49
CA PRO A 41 -13.05 0.67 12.52
C PRO A 41 -13.49 1.84 13.40
N SER A 42 -14.72 1.80 13.90
CA SER A 42 -15.18 2.83 14.84
C SER A 42 -14.35 2.78 16.12
N LYS A 43 -13.82 3.94 16.54
CA LYS A 43 -13.11 4.07 17.82
C LYS A 43 -14.03 3.98 19.03
N ASP A 44 -15.34 4.16 18.81
CA ASP A 44 -16.34 4.15 19.86
C ASP A 44 -16.76 2.74 20.29
N ASN A 45 -16.39 1.70 19.52
CA ASN A 45 -16.64 0.31 19.89
C ASN A 45 -15.36 -0.34 20.45
N PRO A 46 -15.21 -0.49 21.78
CA PRO A 46 -14.01 -1.07 22.38
C PRO A 46 -13.76 -2.52 21.95
N GLU A 47 -14.78 -3.26 21.54
CA GLU A 47 -14.65 -4.66 21.10
C GLU A 47 -13.84 -4.81 19.81
N TYR A 48 -13.64 -3.73 19.06
CA TYR A 48 -12.86 -3.73 17.82
C TYR A 48 -11.36 -3.56 18.08
N TRP A 49 -10.95 -3.16 19.27
CA TRP A 49 -9.58 -2.78 19.61
C TRP A 49 -8.96 -3.75 20.62
N ASN A 50 -7.63 -3.68 20.79
CA ASN A 50 -6.84 -4.57 21.64
C ASN A 50 -6.87 -6.05 21.19
N GLY A 51 -6.98 -6.29 19.88
CA GLY A 51 -6.81 -7.62 19.31
C GLY A 51 -5.37 -7.96 18.99
N THR A 52 -5.17 -8.89 18.07
CA THR A 52 -3.84 -9.34 17.63
C THR A 52 -3.52 -8.94 16.20
N ILE A 53 -4.46 -8.33 15.48
CA ILE A 53 -4.30 -7.98 14.06
C ILE A 53 -3.74 -6.55 14.01
N PRO A 54 -2.56 -6.32 13.42
CA PRO A 54 -1.99 -4.98 13.32
C PRO A 54 -2.84 -4.09 12.40
N TRP A 55 -3.07 -2.85 12.84
CA TRP A 55 -3.86 -1.85 12.12
C TRP A 55 -2.98 -0.66 11.77
N VAL A 56 -2.60 -0.54 10.49
CA VAL A 56 -1.63 0.47 10.08
C VAL A 56 -2.32 1.83 9.90
N SER A 57 -1.81 2.82 10.61
CA SER A 57 -2.19 4.22 10.48
C SER A 57 -1.07 5.04 9.82
N PRO A 58 -1.34 6.29 9.37
CA PRO A 58 -0.28 7.18 8.90
C PRO A 58 0.87 7.40 9.89
N LYS A 59 0.65 7.18 11.19
CA LYS A 59 1.69 7.29 12.23
C LYS A 59 2.75 6.20 12.10
N ASP A 60 2.37 5.03 11.63
CA ASP A 60 3.23 3.87 11.47
C ASP A 60 4.04 3.94 10.16
N MET A 61 3.64 4.78 9.21
CA MET A 61 4.26 4.90 7.88
C MET A 61 5.58 5.69 7.86
N THR A 62 6.15 6.00 9.03
CA THR A 62 7.41 6.74 9.15
C THR A 62 8.65 5.87 8.93
N VAL A 63 8.48 4.54 8.93
CA VAL A 63 9.56 3.58 8.72
C VAL A 63 9.47 2.94 7.33
N LYS A 64 10.62 2.45 6.82
CA LYS A 64 10.70 1.80 5.50
C LYS A 64 9.89 0.50 5.41
N THR A 65 9.79 -0.22 6.52
CA THR A 65 9.08 -1.50 6.60
C THR A 65 8.44 -1.60 7.97
N VAL A 66 7.12 -1.80 7.98
CA VAL A 66 6.31 -1.90 9.20
C VAL A 66 6.12 -3.39 9.48
N TYR A 67 6.55 -3.85 10.65
CA TYR A 67 6.36 -5.23 11.11
C TYR A 67 5.24 -5.33 12.16
N ASP A 68 4.97 -4.24 12.87
CA ASP A 68 3.95 -4.13 13.90
C ASP A 68 3.45 -2.68 13.97
N THR A 69 2.29 -2.48 14.59
CA THR A 69 1.60 -1.18 14.66
C THR A 69 1.31 -0.78 16.11
N GLN A 70 1.09 0.50 16.35
CA GLN A 70 0.72 0.98 17.69
C GLN A 70 -0.62 0.43 18.16
N ASP A 71 -1.57 0.32 17.24
CA ASP A 71 -2.93 -0.14 17.51
C ASP A 71 -3.15 -1.52 16.88
N HIS A 72 -3.87 -2.39 17.60
CA HIS A 72 -4.29 -3.70 17.11
C HIS A 72 -5.80 -3.84 17.18
N ILE A 73 -6.37 -4.48 16.16
CA ILE A 73 -7.80 -4.73 16.05
C ILE A 73 -8.12 -6.21 16.26
N THR A 74 -9.35 -6.47 16.67
CA THR A 74 -9.90 -7.82 16.77
C THR A 74 -10.43 -8.29 15.41
N PRO A 75 -10.67 -9.61 15.22
CA PRO A 75 -11.36 -10.10 14.04
C PRO A 75 -12.74 -9.44 13.80
N MET A 76 -13.42 -9.01 14.86
CA MET A 76 -14.69 -8.27 14.74
C MET A 76 -14.49 -6.89 14.11
N GLY A 77 -13.43 -6.17 14.52
CA GLY A 77 -13.05 -4.89 13.89
C GLY A 77 -12.66 -5.02 12.41
N LEU A 78 -12.22 -6.22 11.99
CA LEU A 78 -11.91 -6.53 10.59
C LEU A 78 -13.17 -6.87 9.77
N ILE A 79 -14.18 -7.50 10.37
CA ILE A 79 -15.40 -7.95 9.67
C ILE A 79 -16.45 -6.83 9.56
N ASP A 80 -16.40 -5.82 10.44
CA ASP A 80 -17.36 -4.71 10.49
C ASP A 80 -17.46 -3.91 9.17
N ARG A 81 -16.43 -3.93 8.31
CA ARG A 81 -16.46 -3.32 6.97
C ARG A 81 -15.72 -4.13 5.90
N THR A 82 -15.84 -3.68 4.66
CA THR A 82 -15.30 -4.22 3.38
C THR A 82 -13.77 -4.32 3.32
N PHE A 83 -13.10 -4.77 4.37
CA PHE A 83 -11.70 -5.11 4.34
C PHE A 83 -11.53 -6.31 3.43
N ARG A 84 -11.01 -6.06 2.23
CA ARG A 84 -10.46 -7.14 1.41
C ARG A 84 -9.04 -7.34 1.92
N VAL A 85 -8.81 -8.47 2.57
CA VAL A 85 -7.48 -8.91 3.00
C VAL A 85 -6.76 -9.38 1.74
N SER A 86 -5.55 -8.86 1.48
CA SER A 86 -4.67 -9.47 0.48
C SER A 86 -4.09 -10.76 1.05
N GLU A 87 -4.13 -11.86 0.30
CA GLU A 87 -3.55 -13.14 0.73
C GLU A 87 -2.07 -12.99 1.14
N GLU A 88 -1.64 -13.82 2.10
CA GLU A 88 -0.38 -13.80 2.89
C GLU A 88 0.95 -13.66 2.12
N ASN A 89 0.94 -13.66 0.78
CA ASN A 89 2.14 -13.52 -0.05
C ASN A 89 2.30 -12.14 -0.71
N SER A 90 1.42 -11.19 -0.38
CA SER A 90 1.53 -9.80 -0.79
C SER A 90 2.09 -9.00 0.38
N SER A 91 3.21 -8.29 0.16
CA SER A 91 3.91 -7.42 1.12
C SER A 91 3.08 -6.20 1.59
N GLN A 92 1.77 -6.32 1.68
CA GLN A 92 0.84 -5.24 1.95
C GLN A 92 0.12 -5.46 3.26
N LEU A 93 0.50 -4.64 4.23
CA LEU A 93 -0.22 -4.47 5.47
C LEU A 93 -1.56 -3.77 5.19
N ALA A 94 -2.58 -4.09 5.97
CA ALA A 94 -3.85 -3.38 5.95
C ALA A 94 -3.63 -1.92 6.39
N GLY A 95 -3.52 -1.02 5.42
CA GLY A 95 -3.38 0.42 5.61
C GLY A 95 -4.62 1.17 5.15
N ILE A 96 -4.96 2.23 5.88
CA ILE A 96 -6.12 3.10 5.65
C ILE A 96 -5.76 4.33 4.81
N THR A 97 -6.76 4.85 4.10
CA THR A 97 -6.82 6.26 3.67
C THR A 97 -7.41 7.11 4.79
#